data_AF-A0A7J6XDV1-F1
#
_entry.id   AF-A0A7J6XDV1-F1
#
_cell.length_a   1.000
_cell.length_b   1.000
_cell.length_c   1.000
_cell.angle_alpha   90.00
_cell.angle_beta   90.00
_cell.angle_gamma   90.00
#
_symmetry.space_group_name_H-M   'P 1'
#
loop_
_entity.id
_entity.type
_entity.pdbx_description
1 polymer ?
#
loop_
_entity_poly.entity_id
_entity_poly.type
_entity_poly.pdbx_seq_one_letter_code
_entity_poly.pdbx_strand_id
1 'polypeptide(L)'
;MWIQEYSKVEEIPEDNVDIPKFNFIFTNYNEVPSYQQQTKKNNGFDVMGRLELCSDPVPRMARGKSTKIRHVFLKNERGEELKVQLWGNLRDDIEEAVEMKKRGKTTNIILTCLMSNNWN
;
A
#
# COMPACT_ATOMS: atom_id res chain seq x y z
N MET A 1 -15.86 21.89 -17.50
CA MET A 1 -15.15 21.37 -16.32
C MET A 1 -14.99 22.55 -15.37
N TRP A 2 -15.99 22.81 -14.54
CA TRP A 2 -16.17 24.11 -13.85
C TRP A 2 -15.51 24.19 -12.47
N ILE A 3 -15.15 23.04 -11.89
CA ILE A 3 -14.67 22.98 -10.50
C ILE A 3 -13.21 23.47 -10.38
N GLN A 4 -12.39 23.35 -11.43
CA GLN A 4 -10.97 23.72 -11.36
C GLN A 4 -10.71 25.23 -11.43
N GLU A 5 -11.54 26.02 -12.13
CA GLU A 5 -11.30 27.45 -12.32
C GLU A 5 -11.59 28.30 -11.06
N TYR A 6 -12.38 27.78 -10.12
CA TYR A 6 -12.80 28.52 -8.91
C TYR A 6 -12.35 27.85 -7.61
N SER A 7 -11.58 26.77 -7.67
CA SER A 7 -11.07 26.11 -6.46
C SER A 7 -9.77 26.76 -6.00
N LYS A 8 -9.75 27.24 -4.76
CA LYS A 8 -8.52 27.67 -4.07
C LYS A 8 -8.17 26.60 -3.04
N VAL A 9 -6.96 26.06 -3.13
CA VAL A 9 -6.42 25.12 -2.13
C VAL A 9 -5.47 25.92 -1.23
N GLU A 10 -5.74 25.95 0.06
CA GLU A 10 -4.90 26.57 1.07
C GLU A 10 -4.58 25.53 2.15
N GLU A 11 -3.32 25.45 2.56
CA GLU A 11 -2.88 24.60 3.66
C GLU A 11 -3.28 25.27 4.99
N ILE A 12 -3.97 24.55 5.84
CA ILE A 12 -4.37 25.04 7.17
C ILE A 12 -3.37 24.49 8.19
N PRO A 13 -2.75 25.33 9.04
CA PRO A 13 -1.84 24.86 10.09
C PRO A 13 -2.52 23.84 11.01
N GLU A 14 -1.83 22.73 11.33
CA GLU A 14 -2.37 21.60 12.10
C GLU A 14 -2.97 22.00 13.46
N ASP A 15 -2.47 23.08 14.07
CA ASP A 15 -2.91 23.56 15.39
C ASP A 15 -4.34 24.13 15.40
N ASN A 16 -4.94 24.38 14.23
CA ASN A 16 -6.19 25.14 14.09
C ASN A 16 -7.41 24.30 13.67
N VAL A 17 -7.32 22.98 13.65
CA VAL A 17 -8.44 22.17 13.12
C VAL A 17 -8.61 20.82 13.81
N ASP A 18 -9.85 20.49 14.18
CA ASP A 18 -10.27 19.13 14.57
C ASP A 18 -10.55 18.29 13.31
N ILE A 19 -9.49 18.03 12.52
CA ILE A 19 -9.58 17.12 11.36
C ILE A 19 -9.53 15.69 11.89
N PRO A 20 -10.53 14.85 11.59
CA PRO A 20 -10.47 13.44 11.94
C PRO A 20 -9.20 12.82 11.37
N LYS A 21 -8.33 12.33 12.26
CA LYS A 21 -7.16 11.56 11.84
C LYS A 21 -7.61 10.24 11.25
N PHE A 22 -6.84 9.74 10.28
CA PHE A 22 -7.14 8.47 9.65
C PHE A 22 -7.07 7.35 10.71
N ASN A 23 -8.20 6.68 10.95
CA ASN A 23 -8.25 5.50 11.81
C ASN A 23 -7.95 4.26 10.97
N PHE A 24 -6.87 3.57 11.29
CA PHE A 24 -6.50 2.33 10.62
C PHE A 24 -7.20 1.13 11.25
N ILE A 25 -7.74 0.24 10.41
CA ILE A 25 -8.30 -1.05 10.85
C ILE A 25 -7.44 -2.15 10.25
N PHE A 26 -6.42 -2.57 10.99
CA PHE A 26 -5.45 -3.54 10.51
C PHE A 26 -6.03 -4.95 10.46
N THR A 27 -5.86 -5.59 9.31
CA THR A 27 -6.24 -6.99 9.06
C THR A 27 -5.04 -7.90 9.31
N ASN A 28 -5.25 -8.99 10.04
CA ASN A 28 -4.21 -10.00 10.23
C ASN A 28 -3.88 -10.68 8.90
N TYR A 29 -2.63 -11.10 8.70
CA TYR A 29 -2.19 -11.63 7.41
C TYR A 29 -2.93 -12.92 7.03
N ASN A 30 -3.24 -13.78 8.02
CA ASN A 30 -4.03 -15.00 7.81
C ASN A 30 -5.50 -14.74 7.50
N GLU A 31 -5.99 -13.53 7.78
CA GLU A 31 -7.37 -13.10 7.53
C GLU A 31 -7.47 -12.30 6.23
N VAL A 32 -6.35 -12.02 5.56
CA VAL A 32 -6.37 -11.36 4.24
C VAL A 32 -7.18 -12.24 3.29
N PRO A 33 -8.34 -11.76 2.81
CA PRO A 33 -9.29 -12.61 2.13
C PRO A 33 -8.70 -13.13 0.82
N SER A 34 -8.75 -14.44 0.59
CA SER A 34 -8.49 -14.98 -0.74
C SER A 34 -9.59 -14.52 -1.69
N TYR A 35 -9.28 -14.32 -2.98
CA TYR A 35 -10.21 -13.80 -3.99
C TYR A 35 -11.57 -14.56 -4.02
N GLN A 36 -11.58 -15.85 -3.64
CA GLN A 36 -12.78 -16.69 -3.62
C GLN A 36 -13.77 -16.37 -2.50
N GLN A 37 -13.35 -15.67 -1.43
CA GLN A 37 -14.20 -15.28 -0.31
C GLN A 37 -14.79 -13.86 -0.45
N GLN A 38 -14.47 -13.14 -1.53
CA GLN A 38 -15.00 -11.81 -1.79
C GLN A 38 -16.49 -11.87 -2.20
N THR A 39 -17.35 -12.03 -1.20
CA THR A 39 -18.79 -11.84 -1.34
C THR A 39 -19.10 -10.34 -1.35
N LYS A 40 -19.38 -9.80 -2.54
CA LYS A 40 -20.15 -8.57 -2.83
C LYS A 40 -19.74 -7.22 -2.20
N LYS A 41 -18.71 -7.12 -1.36
CA LYS A 41 -18.20 -5.84 -0.85
C LYS A 41 -16.71 -5.71 -1.16
N ASN A 42 -16.38 -4.84 -2.13
CA ASN A 42 -15.04 -4.32 -2.40
C ASN A 42 -14.55 -3.48 -1.21
N ASN A 43 -14.40 -4.07 -0.04
CA ASN A 43 -13.83 -3.38 1.10
C ASN A 43 -12.33 -3.61 1.04
N GLY A 44 -11.59 -2.54 0.74
CA GLY A 44 -10.14 -2.56 0.92
C GLY A 44 -9.79 -2.87 2.37
N PHE A 45 -8.63 -3.46 2.58
CA PHE A 45 -8.13 -3.78 3.92
C PHE A 45 -6.81 -3.06 4.19
N ASP A 46 -6.54 -2.78 5.46
CA ASP A 46 -5.30 -2.14 5.87
C ASP A 46 -4.37 -3.19 6.47
N VAL A 47 -3.06 -3.09 6.23
CA VAL A 47 -2.06 -3.96 6.84
C VAL A 47 -0.88 -3.12 7.33
N MET A 48 -0.20 -3.65 8.35
CA MET A 48 1.07 -3.13 8.82
C MET A 48 2.08 -4.27 8.84
N GLY A 49 3.34 -3.96 8.53
CA GLY A 49 4.41 -4.93 8.62
C GLY A 49 5.79 -4.33 8.50
N ARG A 50 6.78 -5.09 8.96
CA ARG A 50 8.18 -4.79 8.72
C ARG A 50 8.53 -5.12 7.29
N LEU A 51 9.17 -4.19 6.58
CA LEU A 51 9.71 -4.44 5.25
C LEU A 51 10.78 -5.54 5.33
N GLU A 52 10.56 -6.68 4.66
CA GLU A 52 11.53 -7.76 4.56
C GLU A 52 12.33 -7.74 3.26
N LEU A 53 11.65 -7.60 2.14
CA LEU A 53 12.29 -7.60 0.84
C LEU A 53 11.49 -6.72 -0.11
N CYS A 54 12.19 -6.08 -1.03
CA CYS A 54 11.58 -5.42 -2.16
C CYS A 54 12.29 -5.90 -3.43
N SER A 55 11.51 -6.36 -4.41
CA SER A 55 12.06 -6.76 -5.71
C SER A 55 12.46 -5.54 -6.53
N ASP A 56 13.32 -5.76 -7.51
CA ASP A 56 13.47 -4.81 -8.61
C ASP A 56 12.15 -4.65 -9.39
N PRO A 57 11.98 -3.54 -10.14
CA PRO A 57 10.80 -3.34 -10.98
C PRO A 57 10.73 -4.41 -12.07
N VAL A 58 9.65 -5.19 -12.09
CA VAL A 58 9.42 -6.22 -13.11
C VAL A 58 8.29 -5.79 -14.06
N PRO A 59 8.40 -6.09 -15.36
CA PRO A 59 7.34 -5.81 -16.32
C PRO A 59 6.13 -6.71 -16.06
N ARG A 60 4.93 -6.15 -16.22
CA ARG A 60 3.64 -6.82 -16.10
C ARG A 60 2.66 -6.27 -17.12
N MET A 61 1.99 -7.16 -17.81
CA MET A 61 0.90 -6.79 -18.73
C MET A 61 -0.38 -6.52 -17.93
N ALA A 62 -0.95 -5.33 -18.10
CA ALA A 62 -2.25 -4.95 -17.57
C ALA A 62 -3.06 -4.27 -18.67
N ARG A 63 -4.25 -4.80 -18.98
CA ARG A 63 -5.15 -4.27 -20.03
C ARG A 63 -4.44 -4.02 -21.37
N GLY A 64 -3.57 -4.96 -21.79
CA GLY A 64 -2.84 -4.87 -23.05
C GLY A 64 -1.66 -3.90 -23.07
N LYS A 65 -1.32 -3.25 -21.95
CA LYS A 65 -0.14 -2.38 -21.82
C LYS A 65 0.87 -3.00 -20.85
N SER A 66 2.16 -2.91 -21.20
CA SER A 66 3.24 -3.26 -20.29
C SER A 66 3.44 -2.13 -19.28
N THR A 67 3.37 -2.47 -18.00
CA THR A 67 3.68 -1.56 -16.89
C THR A 67 4.66 -2.23 -15.94
N LYS A 68 5.45 -1.46 -15.20
CA LYS A 68 6.37 -2.02 -14.20
C LYS A 68 5.69 -2.06 -12.84
N ILE A 69 5.94 -3.13 -12.10
CA ILE A 69 5.47 -3.35 -10.73
C ILE A 69 6.67 -3.67 -9.82
N ARG A 70 6.52 -3.52 -8.51
CA ARG A 70 7.45 -4.07 -7.53
C ARG A 70 6.70 -5.00 -6.59
N HIS A 71 7.36 -6.06 -6.13
CA HIS A 71 6.86 -6.90 -5.05
C HIS A 71 7.55 -6.51 -3.77
N VAL A 72 6.74 -6.31 -2.73
CA VAL A 72 7.20 -6.04 -1.36
C VAL A 72 6.77 -7.20 -0.49
N PHE A 73 7.68 -7.68 0.35
CA PHE A 73 7.41 -8.72 1.33
C PHE A 73 7.41 -8.06 2.69
N LEU A 74 6.27 -8.12 3.37
CA LEU A 74 6.08 -7.58 4.71
C LEU A 74 6.03 -8.74 5.69
N LYS A 75 6.59 -8.55 6.88
CA LYS A 75 6.54 -9.52 7.96
C LYS A 75 5.90 -8.91 9.20
N ASN A 76 4.95 -9.61 9.78
CA ASN A 76 4.33 -9.19 11.03
C ASN A 76 5.14 -9.71 12.24
N GLU A 77 4.69 -9.36 13.45
CA GLU A 77 5.34 -9.76 14.70
C GLU A 77 5.34 -11.27 14.95
N ARG A 78 4.39 -11.99 14.33
CA ARG A 78 4.29 -13.46 14.40
C ARG A 78 5.22 -14.16 13.41
N GLY A 79 5.90 -13.39 12.56
CA GLY A 79 6.78 -13.90 11.53
C GLY A 79 6.07 -14.36 10.27
N GLU A 80 4.77 -14.09 10.12
CA GLU A 80 4.00 -14.36 8.92
C GLU A 80 4.37 -13.35 7.83
N GLU A 81 4.43 -13.80 6.59
CA GLU A 81 4.84 -12.98 5.45
C GLU A 81 3.67 -12.68 4.53
N LEU A 82 3.56 -11.42 4.10
CA LEU A 82 2.59 -10.96 3.12
C LEU A 82 3.32 -10.37 1.91
N LYS A 83 3.07 -10.94 0.74
CA LYS A 83 3.55 -10.40 -0.54
C LYS A 83 2.56 -9.37 -1.07
N VAL A 84 2.99 -8.13 -1.17
CA VAL A 84 2.21 -7.02 -1.70
C VAL A 84 2.77 -6.58 -3.05
N GLN A 85 1.88 -6.21 -3.96
CA GLN A 85 2.25 -5.74 -5.30
C GLN A 85 1.98 -4.25 -5.44
N LEU A 86 3.03 -3.47 -5.69
CA LEU A 86 2.94 -2.01 -5.88
C LEU A 86 2.91 -1.66 -7.37
N TRP A 87 2.07 -0.68 -7.70
CA TRP A 87 1.83 -0.19 -9.06
C TRP A 87 1.99 1.33 -9.12
N GLY A 88 2.24 1.87 -10.31
CA GLY A 88 2.28 3.33 -10.53
C GLY A 88 3.33 4.01 -9.65
N ASN A 89 3.00 5.19 -9.11
CA ASN A 89 3.92 5.99 -8.29
C ASN A 89 4.30 5.29 -6.97
N LEU A 90 3.38 4.54 -6.35
CA LEU A 90 3.67 3.78 -5.12
C LEU A 90 4.82 2.79 -5.28
N ARG A 91 5.05 2.31 -6.51
CA ARG A 91 6.20 1.46 -6.84
C ARG A 91 7.53 2.21 -6.66
N ASP A 92 7.56 3.49 -6.97
CA ASP A 92 8.76 4.31 -6.93
C ASP A 92 8.93 4.93 -5.55
N ASP A 93 7.84 5.39 -4.93
CA ASP A 93 7.82 6.02 -3.60
C ASP A 93 8.34 5.10 -2.48
N ILE A 94 8.32 3.78 -2.68
CA ILE A 94 8.85 2.81 -1.70
C ILE A 94 10.39 2.79 -1.64
N GLU A 95 11.10 3.43 -2.57
CA GLU A 95 12.57 3.34 -2.64
C GLU A 95 13.27 3.88 -1.38
N GLU A 96 12.74 4.93 -0.76
CA GLU A 96 13.29 5.44 0.49
C GLU A 96 13.24 4.39 1.60
N ALA A 97 12.10 3.70 1.74
CA ALA A 97 11.92 2.63 2.71
C ALA A 97 12.90 1.46 2.47
N VAL A 98 13.14 1.13 1.20
CA VAL A 98 14.10 0.10 0.78
C VAL A 98 15.53 0.51 1.13
N GLU A 99 15.90 1.76 0.86
CA GLU A 99 17.23 2.29 1.16
C GLU A 99 17.49 2.34 2.67
N MET A 100 16.52 2.76 3.47
CA MET A 100 16.60 2.72 4.93
C MET A 100 16.84 1.29 5.43
N LYS A 101 16.14 0.30 4.85
CA LYS A 101 16.36 -1.11 5.18
C LYS A 101 17.77 -1.58 4.80
N LYS A 102 18.28 -1.23 3.62
CA LYS A 102 19.65 -1.61 3.19
C LYS A 102 20.72 -1.12 4.16
N ARG A 103 20.47 0.00 4.83
CA ARG A 103 21.33 0.57 5.90
C ARG A 103 21.14 -0.12 7.25
N GLY A 104 20.41 -1.23 7.31
CA GLY A 104 20.15 -2.00 8.52
C GLY A 104 19.07 -1.43 9.43
N LYS A 105 18.32 -0.40 9.01
CA LYS A 105 17.22 0.13 9.81
C LYS A 105 16.00 -0.77 9.73
N THR A 106 15.29 -0.89 10.84
CA THR A 106 13.95 -1.49 10.85
C THR A 106 12.98 -0.51 10.23
N THR A 107 12.39 -0.88 9.09
CA THR A 107 11.40 -0.05 8.38
C THR A 107 10.03 -0.71 8.49
N ASN A 108 9.09 -0.06 9.18
CA ASN A 108 7.70 -0.48 9.23
C ASN A 108 6.90 0.26 8.16
N ILE A 109 6.06 -0.48 7.43
CA ILE A 109 5.20 0.06 6.38
C ILE A 109 3.76 -0.17 6.79
N ILE A 110 2.94 0.87 6.63
CA ILE A 110 1.48 0.81 6.71
C ILE A 110 0.96 0.96 5.29
N LEU A 111 0.10 0.04 4.85
CA LEU A 111 -0.57 0.09 3.56
C LEU A 111 -2.08 0.03 3.79
N THR A 112 -2.80 0.96 3.18
CA THR A 112 -4.25 1.07 3.33
C THR A 112 -4.99 0.75 2.04
N CYS A 113 -6.27 0.42 2.17
CA CYS A 113 -7.16 0.18 1.02
C CYS A 113 -6.62 -0.89 0.05
N LEU A 114 -5.91 -1.89 0.57
CA LEU A 114 -5.37 -2.98 -0.25
C LEU A 114 -6.49 -3.85 -0.80
N MET A 115 -6.26 -4.37 -2.00
CA MET A 115 -7.13 -5.35 -2.64
C MET A 115 -6.39 -6.68 -2.75
N SER A 116 -7.05 -7.76 -2.37
CA SER A 116 -6.50 -9.09 -2.52
C SER A 116 -6.68 -9.57 -3.94
N ASN A 117 -5.66 -10.24 -4.47
CA ASN A 117 -5.67 -10.74 -5.83
C ASN A 117 -4.96 -12.09 -5.83
N ASN A 118 -5.68 -13.16 -6.20
CA ASN A 118 -5.06 -14.46 -6.40
C ASN A 118 -4.61 -14.55 -7.85
N TRP A 119 -3.29 -14.47 -8.06
CA TRP A 119 -2.67 -14.88 -9.31
C TRP A 119 -2.20 -16.33 -9.11
N ASN A 120 -2.98 -17.29 -9.62
CA ASN A 120 -2.48 -18.64 -9.89
C ASN A 120 -1.55 -18.60 -11.10
#